data_AF-H8WGM2-F1
#
_entry.id   AF-H8WGM2-F1
#
_cell.length_a   1.000
_cell.length_b   1.000
_cell.length_c   1.000
_cell.angle_alpha   90.00
_cell.angle_beta   90.00
_cell.angle_gamma   90.00
#
_symmetry.space_group_name_H-M   'P 1'
#
loop_
_entity.id
_entity.type
_entity.pdbx_description
1 polymer ?
#
loop_
_entity_poly.entity_id
_entity_poly.type
_entity_poly.pdbx_seq_one_letter_code
_entity_poly.pdbx_strand_id
1 'polypeptide(L)'
;NHFRVSMKRRYIQHYHIHIKPENCPRRVNREIIEIMVHEYSKLFGKLRPAFDGRQNLYTKDPLPIGTIQTELEVTLPGQGEDRVFHVYIKWLAQISLFDLEEALQGHRRSIPYDAILALDVVMRHLPSMTYIPVGRSFFSPPEGGYHPLGGGREVWYGF
;
A
#
# COMPACT_ATOMS: atom_id res chain seq x y z
N ASN A 1 -24.79 -3.54 3.11
CA ASN A 1 -23.74 -2.50 3.06
C ASN A 1 -22.70 -2.81 1.96
N HIS A 2 -23.14 -3.01 0.71
CA HIS A 2 -22.23 -3.21 -0.43
C HIS A 2 -22.27 -1.98 -1.34
N PHE A 3 -21.10 -1.47 -1.71
CA PHE A 3 -20.97 -0.28 -2.57
C PHE A 3 -20.29 -0.70 -3.88
N ARG A 4 -20.90 -0.34 -5.01
CA ARG A 4 -20.39 -0.72 -6.33
C ARG A 4 -19.09 0.03 -6.63
N VAL A 5 -18.03 -0.73 -6.92
CA VAL A 5 -16.75 -0.18 -7.42
C VAL A 5 -16.77 -0.23 -8.94
N SER A 6 -16.40 0.88 -9.58
CA SER A 6 -16.15 0.95 -11.03
C SER A 6 -14.65 1.01 -11.28
N MET A 7 -14.15 0.17 -12.19
CA MET A 7 -12.74 0.09 -12.53
C MET A 7 -12.54 0.37 -14.02
N LYS A 8 -11.45 1.07 -14.37
CA LYS A 8 -11.10 1.29 -15.78
C LYS A 8 -10.40 0.05 -16.33
N ARG A 9 -10.72 -0.34 -17.56
CA ARG A 9 -9.98 -1.35 -18.34
C ARG A 9 -8.56 -0.88 -18.57
N ARG A 10 -7.63 -1.34 -17.73
CA ARG A 10 -6.21 -1.01 -17.82
C ARG A 10 -5.36 -2.06 -17.13
N TYR A 11 -4.05 -1.91 -17.26
CA TYR A 11 -3.09 -2.66 -16.49
C TYR A 11 -2.61 -1.87 -15.26
N ILE A 12 -2.28 -2.61 -14.20
CA ILE A 12 -1.55 -2.15 -13.02
C ILE A 12 -0.16 -2.79 -13.05
N GLN A 13 0.86 -2.05 -12.63
CA GLN A 13 2.22 -2.56 -12.52
C GLN A 13 2.49 -3.00 -11.09
N HIS A 14 3.00 -4.22 -10.91
CA HIS A 14 3.31 -4.80 -9.62
C HIS A 14 4.81 -4.92 -9.42
N TYR A 15 5.29 -4.43 -8.29
CA TYR A 15 6.68 -4.46 -7.89
C TYR A 15 6.83 -5.20 -6.55
N HIS A 16 7.89 -5.99 -6.46
CA HIS A 16 8.40 -6.52 -5.21
C HIS A 16 9.25 -5.46 -4.52
N ILE A 17 9.02 -5.29 -3.23
CA ILE A 17 9.78 -4.41 -2.35
C ILE A 17 10.47 -5.25 -1.29
N HIS A 18 11.77 -5.00 -1.11
CA HIS A 18 12.54 -5.52 0.01
C HIS A 18 13.22 -4.35 0.72
N ILE A 19 13.02 -4.24 2.03
CA ILE A 19 13.55 -3.14 2.85
C ILE A 19 14.57 -3.70 3.82
N LYS A 20 15.75 -3.09 3.89
CA LYS A 20 16.78 -3.37 4.90
C LYS A 20 17.03 -2.15 5.78
N PRO A 21 17.20 -2.31 7.10
CA PRO A 21 17.06 -3.56 7.87
C PRO A 21 15.62 -4.11 7.88
N GLU A 22 15.50 -5.44 8.00
CA GLU A 22 14.21 -6.14 7.98
C GLU A 22 13.44 -5.99 9.31
N ASN A 23 12.20 -6.52 9.34
CA ASN A 23 11.35 -6.61 10.54
C ASN A 23 10.88 -5.27 11.14
N CYS A 24 10.93 -4.19 10.37
CA CYS A 24 10.29 -2.94 10.75
C CYS A 24 8.75 -3.10 10.80
N PRO A 25 8.05 -2.43 11.74
CA PRO A 25 6.59 -2.41 11.76
C PRO A 25 6.02 -1.93 10.42
N ARG A 26 4.86 -2.45 10.02
CA ARG A 26 4.22 -2.06 8.75
C ARG A 26 4.05 -0.55 8.59
N ARG A 27 3.76 0.16 9.68
CA ARG A 27 3.64 1.63 9.68
C ARG A 27 4.96 2.30 9.29
N VAL A 28 6.08 1.83 9.83
CA VAL A 28 7.42 2.33 9.49
C VAL A 28 7.76 2.02 8.03
N ASN A 29 7.45 0.80 7.56
CA ASN A 29 7.67 0.45 6.14
C ASN A 29 6.90 1.38 5.19
N ARG A 30 5.69 1.79 5.57
CA ARG A 30 4.91 2.73 4.77
C ARG A 30 5.53 4.12 4.72
N GLU A 31 6.00 4.59 5.86
CA GLU A 31 6.68 5.88 5.99
C GLU A 31 7.96 5.91 5.15
N ILE A 32 8.75 4.83 5.17
CA ILE A 32 9.93 4.66 4.31
C ILE A 32 9.54 4.80 2.83
N ILE A 33 8.47 4.12 2.38
CA ILE A 33 8.01 4.21 0.99
C ILE A 33 7.46 5.59 0.64
N GLU A 34 6.78 6.27 1.57
CA GLU A 34 6.29 7.63 1.37
C GLU A 34 7.46 8.61 1.15
N ILE A 35 8.49 8.54 1.99
CA ILE A 35 9.71 9.35 1.86
C ILE A 35 10.43 9.00 0.56
N MET A 36 10.60 7.71 0.24
CA MET A 36 11.20 7.28 -1.02
C MET A 36 10.49 7.88 -2.25
N VAL A 37 9.15 7.87 -2.27
CA VAL A 37 8.37 8.43 -3.38
C VAL A 37 8.56 9.94 -3.48
N HIS A 38 8.72 10.62 -2.35
CA HIS A 38 8.99 12.05 -2.30
C HIS A 38 10.43 12.40 -2.77
N GLU A 39 11.45 11.76 -2.21
CA GLU A 39 12.87 12.03 -2.50
C GLU A 39 13.23 11.65 -3.95
N TYR A 40 12.74 10.50 -4.42
CA TYR A 40 12.96 10.03 -5.79
C TYR A 40 11.82 10.47 -6.73
N SER A 41 11.30 11.68 -6.56
CA SER A 41 10.22 12.24 -7.40
C SER A 41 10.51 12.21 -8.90
N LYS A 42 11.78 12.23 -9.33
CA LYS A 42 12.17 12.04 -10.75
C LYS A 42 11.83 10.64 -11.27
N LEU A 43 11.92 9.61 -10.41
CA LEU A 43 11.59 8.23 -10.74
C LEU A 43 10.08 7.98 -10.77
N PHE A 44 9.37 8.51 -9.76
CA PHE A 44 7.93 8.30 -9.60
C PHE A 44 7.08 9.31 -10.39
N GLY A 45 7.62 10.48 -10.73
CA GLY A 45 6.92 11.54 -11.43
C GLY A 45 5.61 11.94 -10.74
N LYS A 46 4.49 11.80 -11.47
CA LYS A 46 3.13 12.04 -10.94
C LYS A 46 2.46 10.79 -10.38
N LEU A 47 3.16 9.65 -10.37
CA LEU A 47 2.61 8.41 -9.84
C LEU A 47 2.40 8.54 -8.32
N ARG A 48 1.36 7.84 -7.86
CA ARG A 48 1.04 7.68 -6.45
C ARG A 48 0.98 6.18 -6.19
N PRO A 49 2.11 5.55 -5.84
CA PRO A 49 2.16 4.12 -5.62
C PRO A 49 1.30 3.70 -4.43
N ALA A 50 0.66 2.54 -4.51
CA ALA A 50 -0.04 1.93 -3.39
C ALA A 50 0.80 0.78 -2.82
N PHE A 51 1.08 0.81 -1.53
CA PHE A 51 1.93 -0.16 -0.86
C PHE A 51 1.16 -0.96 0.20
N ASP A 52 1.40 -2.26 0.31
CA ASP A 52 0.76 -3.15 1.27
C ASP A 52 1.41 -3.14 2.67
N GLY A 53 2.58 -2.50 2.82
CA GLY A 53 3.30 -2.33 4.09
C GLY A 53 4.32 -3.44 4.34
N ARG A 54 4.48 -4.34 3.37
CA ARG A 54 5.40 -5.47 3.38
C ARG A 54 6.24 -5.48 2.11
N GLN A 55 5.74 -6.07 1.04
CA GLN A 55 6.54 -6.39 -0.14
C GLN A 55 5.85 -6.06 -1.46
N ASN A 56 4.60 -5.61 -1.46
CA ASN A 56 3.84 -5.40 -2.68
C ASN A 56 3.55 -3.92 -2.89
N LEU A 57 4.14 -3.36 -3.95
CA LEU A 57 3.91 -2.00 -4.41
C LEU A 57 3.24 -2.03 -5.78
N TYR A 58 2.21 -1.21 -5.96
CA TYR A 58 1.46 -1.10 -7.20
C TYR A 58 1.49 0.31 -7.74
N THR A 59 1.73 0.46 -9.05
CA THR A 59 1.65 1.75 -9.73
C THR A 59 0.69 1.69 -10.92
N LYS A 60 0.18 2.86 -11.29
CA LYS A 60 -0.73 3.03 -12.41
C LYS A 60 -0.04 2.82 -13.78
N ASP A 61 1.20 3.27 -13.89
CA ASP A 61 2.03 3.22 -15.09
C ASP A 61 3.46 2.73 -14.71
N PRO A 62 4.24 2.15 -15.65
CA PRO A 62 5.56 1.59 -15.33
C PRO A 62 6.57 2.64 -14.84
N LEU A 63 7.33 2.27 -13.81
CA LEU A 63 8.54 2.98 -13.40
C LEU A 63 9.68 2.74 -14.40
N PRO A 64 10.53 3.74 -14.68
CA PRO A 64 11.63 3.62 -15.64
C PRO A 64 12.86 2.89 -15.04
N ILE A 65 12.63 1.74 -14.39
CA ILE A 65 13.68 0.89 -13.79
C ILE A 65 13.96 -0.39 -14.58
N GLY A 66 13.15 -0.69 -15.60
CA GLY A 66 13.22 -1.96 -16.33
C GLY A 66 12.87 -3.17 -15.47
N THR A 67 13.55 -4.29 -15.70
CA THR A 67 13.35 -5.57 -14.96
C THR A 67 14.42 -5.84 -13.92
N ILE A 68 15.49 -5.04 -13.91
CA ILE A 68 16.61 -5.19 -12.99
C ILE A 68 16.21 -4.59 -11.64
N GLN A 69 16.58 -5.29 -10.56
CA GLN A 69 16.36 -4.80 -9.21
C GLN A 69 17.18 -3.52 -8.99
N THR A 70 16.50 -2.45 -8.57
CA THR A 70 17.12 -1.15 -8.27
C THR A 70 17.16 -0.96 -6.76
N GLU A 71 18.28 -0.47 -6.24
CA GLU A 71 18.45 -0.10 -4.84
C GLU A 71 18.31 1.41 -4.69
N LEU A 72 17.53 1.83 -3.70
CA LEU A 72 17.32 3.23 -3.33
C LEU A 72 17.59 3.38 -1.83
N GLU A 73 18.40 4.36 -1.47
CA GLU A 73 18.67 4.71 -0.08
C GLU A 73 17.63 5.73 0.39
N VAL A 74 17.07 5.53 1.58
CA VAL A 74 16.02 6.37 2.16
C VAL A 74 16.38 6.68 3.60
N THR A 75 16.34 7.96 3.98
CA THR A 75 16.68 8.39 5.33
C THR A 75 15.43 8.81 6.08
N LEU A 76 15.15 8.11 7.18
CA LEU A 76 14.02 8.39 8.05
C LEU A 76 14.51 9.23 9.25
N PRO A 77 14.01 10.47 9.43
CA PRO A 77 14.45 11.32 10.54
C PRO A 77 14.11 10.70 11.90
N GLY A 78 15.10 10.64 12.78
CA GLY A 78 14.97 10.09 14.13
C GLY A 78 14.90 11.18 15.21
N GLN A 79 14.45 10.83 16.42
CA GLN A 79 14.53 11.71 17.60
C GLN A 79 15.96 11.80 18.19
N GLY A 80 16.98 11.57 17.37
CA GLY A 80 18.39 11.51 17.77
C GLY A 80 19.26 11.33 16.53
N GLU A 81 19.43 10.08 16.10
CA GLU A 81 20.10 9.75 14.83
C GLU A 81 19.11 9.39 13.74
N ASP A 82 19.39 9.88 12.54
CA ASP A 82 18.67 9.49 11.34
C ASP A 82 18.91 8.03 11.03
N ARG A 83 17.85 7.35 10.56
CA ARG A 83 17.91 5.93 10.23
C ARG A 83 17.93 5.76 8.72
N VAL A 84 19.00 5.16 8.22
CA VAL A 84 19.16 4.86 6.80
C VAL A 84 18.57 3.48 6.48
N PHE A 85 17.79 3.42 5.42
CA PHE A 85 17.19 2.20 4.89
C PHE A 85 17.56 2.01 3.42
N HIS A 86 17.81 0.76 3.05
CA HIS A 86 17.99 0.36 1.65
C HIS A 86 16.73 -0.32 1.15
N VAL A 87 16.07 0.31 0.17
CA VAL A 87 14.86 -0.19 -0.48
C VAL A 87 15.22 -0.76 -1.83
N TYR A 88 15.04 -2.07 -1.98
CA TYR A 88 15.18 -2.76 -3.26
C TYR A 88 13.81 -2.88 -3.92
N ILE A 89 13.70 -2.36 -5.15
CA ILE A 89 12.50 -2.42 -5.97
C ILE A 89 12.76 -3.25 -7.23
N LYS A 90 11.88 -4.22 -7.49
CA LYS A 90 11.96 -5.09 -8.66
C LYS A 90 10.58 -5.24 -9.31
N TRP A 91 10.49 -5.02 -10.62
CA TRP A 91 9.26 -5.30 -11.37
C TRP A 91 8.95 -6.80 -11.34
N LEU A 92 7.70 -7.16 -11.06
CA LEU A 92 7.23 -8.56 -11.00
C LEU A 92 6.29 -8.91 -12.13
N ALA A 93 5.23 -8.12 -12.31
CA ALA A 93 4.15 -8.48 -13.21
C ALA A 93 3.33 -7.26 -13.64
N GLN A 94 2.57 -7.47 -14.71
CA GLN A 94 1.54 -6.56 -15.20
C GLN A 94 0.17 -7.22 -14.98
N ILE A 95 -0.70 -6.57 -14.21
CA ILE A 95 -1.99 -7.12 -13.76
C ILE A 95 -3.11 -6.52 -14.60
N SER A 96 -3.93 -7.38 -15.23
CA SER A 96 -5.05 -6.96 -16.09
C SER A 96 -6.33 -6.75 -15.29
N LEU A 97 -6.81 -5.50 -15.20
CA LEU A 97 -8.15 -5.23 -14.65
C LEU A 97 -9.27 -5.59 -15.63
N PHE A 98 -8.97 -5.68 -16.92
CA PHE A 98 -9.91 -6.18 -17.91
C PHE A 98 -10.26 -7.65 -17.65
N ASP A 99 -9.26 -8.46 -17.33
CA ASP A 99 -9.45 -9.88 -17.02
C ASP A 99 -10.35 -10.08 -15.80
N LEU A 100 -10.24 -9.19 -14.80
CA LEU A 100 -11.12 -9.18 -13.64
C LEU A 100 -12.55 -8.82 -14.03
N GLU A 101 -12.73 -7.79 -14.86
CA GLU A 101 -14.06 -7.39 -15.33
C GLU A 101 -14.75 -8.53 -16.11
N GLU A 102 -14.05 -9.16 -17.05
CA GLU A 102 -14.57 -10.29 -17.83
C GLU A 102 -14.93 -11.49 -16.93
N ALA A 103 -14.13 -11.76 -15.88
CA ALA A 103 -14.45 -12.78 -14.89
C ALA A 103 -15.71 -12.43 -14.08
N LEU A 104 -15.87 -11.17 -13.67
CA LEU A 104 -17.06 -10.70 -12.95
C LEU A 104 -18.33 -10.71 -13.81
N GLN A 105 -18.20 -10.62 -15.13
CA GLN A 105 -19.30 -10.76 -16.10
C GLN A 105 -19.60 -12.23 -16.45
N GLY A 106 -18.81 -13.19 -15.97
CA GLY A 106 -18.97 -14.62 -16.25
C GLY A 106 -18.38 -15.07 -17.59
N HIS A 107 -17.65 -14.21 -18.30
CA HIS A 107 -16.97 -14.56 -19.54
C HIS A 107 -15.68 -15.36 -19.31
N ARG A 108 -15.17 -15.37 -18.07
CA ARG A 108 -14.04 -16.23 -17.64
C ARG A 108 -14.44 -17.10 -16.47
N ARG A 109 -13.87 -18.32 -16.44
CA ARG A 109 -14.13 -19.29 -15.36
C ARG A 109 -13.37 -18.97 -14.07
N SER A 110 -12.15 -18.43 -14.18
CA SER A 110 -11.28 -18.16 -13.04
C SER A 110 -11.24 -16.67 -12.72
N ILE A 111 -11.34 -16.34 -11.44
CA ILE A 111 -11.18 -14.97 -10.94
C ILE A 111 -9.67 -14.66 -10.80
N PRO A 112 -9.16 -13.58 -11.42
CA PRO A 112 -7.76 -13.16 -11.24
C PRO A 112 -7.57 -12.55 -9.85
N TYR A 113 -7.06 -13.35 -8.92
CA TYR A 113 -6.89 -12.96 -7.52
C TYR A 113 -5.81 -11.89 -7.31
N ASP A 114 -4.81 -11.84 -8.16
CA ASP A 114 -3.79 -10.78 -8.20
C ASP A 114 -4.41 -9.40 -8.43
N ALA A 115 -5.39 -9.30 -9.34
CA ALA A 115 -6.16 -8.08 -9.56
C ALA A 115 -7.00 -7.69 -8.34
N ILE A 116 -7.62 -8.66 -7.66
CA ILE A 116 -8.37 -8.40 -6.41
C ILE A 116 -7.43 -7.88 -5.32
N LEU A 117 -6.27 -8.51 -5.15
CA LEU A 117 -5.27 -8.09 -4.15
C LEU A 117 -4.73 -6.70 -4.45
N ALA A 118 -4.43 -6.38 -5.72
CA ALA A 118 -4.00 -5.04 -6.12
C ALA A 118 -5.07 -4.00 -5.79
N LEU A 119 -6.34 -4.27 -6.06
CA LEU A 119 -7.45 -3.35 -5.72
C LEU A 119 -7.62 -3.19 -4.21
N ASP A 120 -7.51 -4.28 -3.43
CA ASP A 120 -7.57 -4.22 -1.97
C ASP A 120 -6.45 -3.33 -1.40
N VAL A 121 -5.21 -3.48 -1.88
CA VAL A 121 -4.08 -2.65 -1.47
C VAL A 121 -4.29 -1.19 -1.87
N VAL A 122 -4.76 -0.93 -3.10
CA VAL A 122 -5.05 0.44 -3.57
C VAL A 122 -6.11 1.12 -2.70
N MET A 123 -7.22 0.45 -2.39
CA MET A 123 -8.29 1.04 -1.58
C MET A 123 -7.91 1.20 -0.11
N ARG A 124 -7.04 0.32 0.41
CA ARG A 124 -6.57 0.38 1.80
C ARG A 124 -5.37 1.29 2.01
N HIS A 125 -4.69 1.73 0.94
CA HIS A 125 -3.43 2.45 1.06
C HIS A 125 -3.56 3.71 1.93
N LEU A 126 -4.44 4.64 1.54
CA LEU A 126 -4.62 5.90 2.28
C LEU A 126 -5.17 5.67 3.71
N PRO A 127 -6.23 4.87 3.93
CA PRO A 127 -6.69 4.56 5.29
C PRO A 127 -5.60 3.94 6.18
N SER A 128 -4.68 3.15 5.62
CA SER A 128 -3.57 2.56 6.37
C SER A 128 -2.49 3.56 6.77
N MET A 129 -2.47 4.75 6.16
CA MET A 129 -1.59 5.87 6.51
C MET A 129 -2.26 6.79 7.53
N THR A 130 -3.57 6.96 7.43
CA THR A 130 -4.34 7.94 8.21
C THR A 130 -4.88 7.39 9.53
N TYR A 131 -5.27 6.11 9.56
CA TYR A 131 -5.92 5.47 10.70
C TYR A 131 -5.07 4.38 11.34
N ILE A 132 -5.55 3.80 12.45
CA ILE A 132 -4.96 2.61 13.06
C ILE A 132 -5.57 1.36 12.40
N PRO A 133 -4.78 0.61 11.61
CA PRO A 133 -5.27 -0.63 11.00
C PRO A 133 -5.29 -1.78 12.01
N VAL A 134 -6.45 -2.43 12.15
CA VAL A 134 -6.59 -3.67 12.94
C VAL A 134 -7.31 -4.71 12.08
N GLY A 135 -6.58 -5.74 11.66
CA GLY A 135 -7.11 -6.75 10.73
C GLY A 135 -7.51 -6.15 9.38
N ARG A 136 -8.81 -6.19 9.08
CA ARG A 136 -9.41 -5.60 7.86
C ARG A 136 -10.14 -4.28 8.11
N SER A 137 -10.08 -3.76 9.32
CA SER A 137 -10.77 -2.54 9.74
C SER A 137 -9.79 -1.42 10.09
N PHE A 138 -10.30 -0.20 10.14
CA PHE A 138 -9.56 1.02 10.46
C PHE A 138 -10.25 1.77 11.60
N PHE A 139 -9.45 2.23 12.56
CA PHE A 139 -9.93 2.91 13.76
C PHE A 139 -9.24 4.26 13.93
N SER A 140 -9.97 5.23 14.48
CA SER A 140 -9.43 6.54 14.87
C SER A 140 -9.60 6.76 16.37
N PRO A 141 -8.74 7.58 16.99
CA PRO A 141 -8.98 8.05 18.35
C PRO A 141 -10.38 8.67 18.46
N PRO A 142 -11.06 8.54 19.61
CA PRO A 142 -12.38 9.13 19.79
C PRO A 142 -12.32 10.66 19.69
N GLU A 143 -13.04 11.24 18.73
CA GLU A 143 -13.18 12.69 18.62
C GLU A 143 -14.43 13.15 19.38
N GLY A 144 -14.25 13.89 20.48
CA GLY A 144 -15.35 14.55 21.19
C GLY A 144 -16.29 13.64 22.01
N GLY A 145 -15.99 12.34 22.14
CA GLY A 145 -16.77 11.40 22.95
C GLY A 145 -15.86 10.39 23.67
N TYR A 146 -15.79 10.47 24.99
CA TYR A 146 -15.05 9.51 25.82
C TYR A 146 -15.99 8.36 26.25
N HIS A 147 -15.68 7.14 25.84
CA HIS A 147 -16.48 5.93 26.13
C HIS A 147 -15.65 4.93 26.96
N PRO A 148 -15.50 5.15 28.28
CA PRO A 148 -14.67 4.31 29.13
C PRO A 148 -15.30 2.93 29.34
N LEU A 149 -14.44 1.90 29.38
CA LEU A 149 -14.81 0.55 29.81
C LEU A 149 -14.28 0.21 31.23
N GLY A 150 -13.53 1.13 31.84
CA GLY A 150 -12.82 0.90 33.11
C GLY A 150 -11.45 0.24 32.91
N GLY A 151 -10.59 0.31 33.92
CA GLY A 151 -9.27 -0.35 33.91
C GLY A 151 -8.28 0.18 32.85
N GLY A 152 -8.36 1.47 32.52
CA GLY A 152 -7.51 2.11 31.51
C GLY A 152 -7.89 1.77 30.06
N ARG A 153 -9.13 1.30 29.83
CA ARG A 153 -9.65 0.93 28.50
C ARG A 153 -10.79 1.84 28.08
N GLU A 154 -10.89 2.05 26.78
CA GLU A 154 -11.93 2.85 26.14
C GLU A 154 -12.35 2.22 24.80
N VAL A 155 -13.52 2.62 24.31
CA VAL A 155 -14.04 2.18 23.01
C VAL A 155 -13.56 3.11 21.90
N TRP A 156 -13.02 2.51 20.83
CA TRP A 156 -12.69 3.22 19.60
C TRP A 156 -13.63 2.72 18.50
N TYR A 157 -14.21 3.65 17.75
CA TYR A 157 -15.04 3.32 16.59
C TYR A 157 -14.18 3.25 15.32
N GLY A 158 -14.69 2.53 14.33
CA GLY A 158 -13.99 2.27 13.08
C GLY A 158 -14.93 1.72 12.01
N PHE A 159 -14.36 1.33 10.88
CA PHE A 159 -15.06 0.73 9.74
C PHE A 159 -14.26 -0.42 9.14
#